data_AF-A0A091ES44-F1
#
_entry.id   AF-A0A091ES44-F1
#
_cell.length_a   1.000
_cell.length_b   1.000
_cell.length_c   1.000
_cell.angle_alpha   90.00
_cell.angle_beta   90.00
_cell.angle_gamma   90.00
#
_symmetry.space_group_name_H-M   'P 1'
#
loop_
_entity.id
_entity.type
_entity.pdbx_description
1 polymer ?
#
loop_
_entity_poly.entity_id
_entity_poly.type
_entity_poly.pdbx_seq_one_letter_code
_entity_poly.pdbx_strand_id
1 'polypeptide(L)'
;HLMHEQQFRHPPLLVLGNFGTPQIHVKLTAGMFQGMFPALNVHRVNLNSIRRCVLVSYDADSQLLEFRHYSIKVVPVGLSRGLRKLLQEKFPDLSRADDVSELL
;
A
#
# COMPACT_ATOMS: atom_id res chain seq x y z
N HIS A 1 2.01 -11.77 10.57
CA HIS A 1 1.56 -10.99 9.40
C HIS A 1 2.54 -11.30 8.27
N LEU A 2 2.22 -12.28 7.43
CA LEU A 2 3.14 -12.80 6.40
C LEU A 2 2.71 -12.23 5.04
N MET A 3 3.67 -11.73 4.25
CA MET A 3 3.40 -11.33 2.87
C MET A 3 2.91 -12.55 2.09
N HIS A 4 1.70 -12.48 1.52
CA HIS A 4 1.12 -13.56 0.75
C HIS A 4 1.65 -13.51 -0.68
N GLU A 5 2.00 -14.64 -1.31
CA GLU A 5 2.61 -14.69 -2.66
C GLU A 5 1.80 -13.91 -3.71
N GLN A 6 0.47 -13.91 -3.59
CA GLN A 6 -0.41 -13.16 -4.49
C GLN A 6 -0.15 -11.64 -4.50
N GLN A 7 0.50 -11.09 -3.48
CA GLN A 7 0.89 -9.68 -3.43
C GLN A 7 2.01 -9.33 -4.42
N PHE A 8 2.75 -10.33 -4.92
CA PHE A 8 3.85 -10.15 -5.87
C PHE A 8 3.41 -10.21 -7.34
N ARG A 9 2.14 -10.49 -7.61
CA ARG A 9 1.58 -10.50 -8.98
C ARG A 9 1.54 -9.14 -9.66
N HIS A 10 1.58 -8.07 -8.88
CA HIS A 10 1.64 -6.69 -9.37
C HIS A 10 2.95 -6.02 -8.95
N PRO A 11 3.49 -5.13 -9.79
CA PRO A 11 4.67 -4.34 -9.44
C PRO A 11 4.39 -3.44 -8.23
N PRO A 12 5.40 -3.20 -7.36
CA PRO A 12 5.23 -2.28 -6.24
C PRO A 12 5.25 -0.82 -6.74
N LEU A 13 4.63 0.08 -5.97
CA LEU A 13 4.80 1.52 -6.18
C LEU A 13 6.19 1.97 -5.74
N LEU A 14 6.80 2.88 -6.49
CA LEU A 14 8.02 3.57 -6.06
C LEU A 14 7.66 4.84 -5.27
N VAL A 15 8.30 5.01 -4.11
CA VAL A 15 8.28 6.23 -3.31
C VAL A 15 9.72 6.69 -3.14
N LEU A 16 10.01 7.94 -3.53
CA LEU A 16 11.31 8.56 -3.38
C LEU A 16 11.26 9.60 -2.25
N GLY A 17 12.06 9.39 -1.21
CA GLY A 17 12.21 10.28 -0.06
C GLY A 17 13.50 11.10 -0.14
N ASN A 18 13.43 12.39 0.16
CA ASN A 18 14.60 13.27 0.32
C ASN A 18 15.53 13.40 -0.92
N PHE A 19 15.01 13.15 -2.13
CA PHE A 19 15.74 13.35 -3.40
C PHE A 19 15.69 14.79 -3.93
N GLY A 20 15.23 15.76 -3.13
CA GLY A 20 15.05 17.16 -3.55
C GLY A 20 16.35 17.99 -3.59
N THR A 21 17.50 17.37 -3.35
CA THR A 21 18.77 18.08 -3.24
C THR A 21 19.35 18.46 -4.63
N PRO A 22 20.14 19.54 -4.74
CA PRO A 22 20.62 20.03 -6.03
C PRO A 22 21.72 19.17 -6.65
N GLN A 23 22.30 18.19 -5.94
CA GLN A 23 23.41 17.41 -6.47
C GLN A 23 22.99 16.51 -7.64
N ILE A 24 23.80 16.51 -8.69
CA ILE A 24 23.52 15.83 -9.96
C ILE A 24 23.38 14.32 -9.77
N HIS A 25 24.22 13.70 -8.95
CA HIS A 25 24.18 12.26 -8.70
C HIS A 25 22.87 11.82 -8.04
N VAL A 26 22.31 12.65 -7.15
CA VAL A 26 21.02 12.37 -6.49
C VAL A 26 19.87 12.41 -7.50
N LYS A 27 19.87 13.40 -8.39
CA LYS A 27 18.88 13.50 -9.48
C LYS A 27 18.98 12.34 -10.47
N LEU A 28 20.19 11.94 -10.85
CA LEU A 28 20.42 10.78 -11.71
C LEU A 28 19.93 9.49 -11.04
N THR A 29 20.20 9.33 -9.74
CA THR A 29 19.76 8.18 -8.96
C THR A 29 18.22 8.12 -8.88
N ALA A 30 17.56 9.26 -8.65
CA ALA A 30 16.10 9.35 -8.68
C ALA A 30 15.53 8.92 -10.06
N GLY A 31 16.11 9.43 -11.14
CA GLY A 31 15.70 9.08 -12.51
C GLY A 31 15.94 7.59 -12.83
N MET A 32 17.06 7.03 -12.38
CA MET A 32 17.35 5.60 -12.50
C MET A 32 16.26 4.76 -11.84
N PHE A 33 15.93 5.04 -10.57
CA PHE A 33 14.85 4.32 -9.90
C PHE A 33 13.51 4.54 -10.61
N GLN A 34 13.17 5.76 -11.01
CA GLN A 34 11.93 6.00 -11.77
C GLN A 34 11.85 5.16 -13.05
N GLY A 35 12.97 4.97 -13.76
CA GLY A 35 13.03 4.13 -14.95
C GLY A 35 12.97 2.62 -14.69
N MET A 36 13.32 2.16 -13.48
CA MET A 36 13.25 0.74 -13.10
C MET A 36 11.84 0.26 -12.76
N PHE A 37 10.91 1.18 -12.45
CA PHE A 37 9.53 0.85 -12.09
C PHE A 37 8.56 1.29 -13.20
N PRO A 38 7.41 0.63 -13.34
CA PRO A 38 6.40 1.04 -14.30
C PRO A 38 5.89 2.44 -13.97
N ALA A 39 5.69 3.25 -15.01
CA ALA A 39 5.18 4.61 -14.87
C ALA A 39 3.79 4.59 -14.21
N LEU A 40 3.60 5.45 -13.20
CA LEU A 40 2.33 5.57 -12.48
C LEU A 40 1.48 6.69 -13.08
N ASN A 41 0.33 6.34 -13.65
CA ASN A 41 -0.70 7.32 -14.01
C ASN A 41 -1.83 7.26 -12.98
N VAL A 42 -1.92 8.30 -12.13
CA VAL A 42 -2.90 8.37 -11.03
C VAL A 42 -4.35 8.36 -11.49
N HIS A 43 -4.64 8.74 -12.74
CA HIS A 43 -6.01 8.73 -13.28
C HIS A 43 -6.42 7.38 -13.85
N ARG A 44 -5.46 6.49 -14.14
CA ARG A 44 -5.71 5.19 -14.77
C ARG A 44 -5.37 3.99 -13.88
N VAL A 45 -4.62 4.21 -12.81
CA VAL A 45 -4.16 3.12 -11.95
C VAL A 45 -5.31 2.46 -11.20
N ASN A 46 -5.33 1.12 -11.19
CA ASN A 46 -6.28 0.35 -10.39
C ASN A 46 -5.77 0.20 -8.95
N LEU A 47 -6.42 0.84 -7.99
CA LEU A 47 -6.03 0.79 -6.57
C LEU A 47 -6.04 -0.64 -6.00
N ASN A 48 -6.88 -1.55 -6.52
CA ASN A 48 -6.92 -2.95 -6.07
C ASN A 48 -5.67 -3.75 -6.47
N SER A 49 -4.92 -3.28 -7.48
CA SER A 49 -3.64 -3.88 -7.86
C SER A 49 -2.47 -3.41 -6.99
N ILE A 50 -2.65 -2.31 -6.23
CA ILE A 50 -1.60 -1.72 -5.40
C ILE A 50 -1.55 -2.48 -4.07
N ARG A 51 -0.60 -3.40 -3.97
CA ARG A 51 -0.42 -4.26 -2.79
C ARG A 51 0.90 -4.04 -2.06
N ARG A 52 1.85 -3.33 -2.69
CA ARG A 52 3.21 -3.15 -2.20
C ARG A 52 3.77 -1.78 -2.61
N CYS A 53 4.69 -1.25 -1.81
CA CYS A 53 5.51 -0.10 -2.19
C CYS A 53 6.96 -0.28 -1.75
N VAL A 54 7.86 0.30 -2.53
CA VAL A 54 9.29 0.44 -2.23
C VAL A 54 9.53 1.91 -1.91
N LEU A 55 10.06 2.18 -0.73
CA LEU A 55 10.58 3.47 -0.33
C LEU A 55 12.10 3.45 -0.48
N VAL A 56 12.60 4.33 -1.33
CA VAL A 56 14.03 4.67 -1.37
C VAL A 56 14.16 6.06 -0.78
N SER A 57 15.00 6.23 0.23
CA SER A 57 15.27 7.53 0.85
C SER A 57 16.75 7.84 0.76
N TYR A 58 17.10 9.09 0.42
CA TYR A 58 18.49 9.55 0.43
C TYR A 58 18.77 10.34 1.71
N ASP A 59 19.84 9.98 2.42
CA ASP A 59 20.34 10.74 3.56
C ASP A 59 21.50 11.64 3.13
N ALA A 60 21.36 12.96 3.31
CA ALA A 60 22.31 13.92 2.79
C ALA A 60 23.63 13.96 3.58
N ASP A 61 23.59 13.62 4.87
CA ASP A 61 24.72 13.69 5.78
C ASP A 61 25.64 12.48 5.61
N SER A 62 25.06 11.27 5.61
CA SER A 62 25.79 10.02 5.39
C SER A 62 26.02 9.68 3.92
N GLN A 63 25.30 10.34 3.00
CA GLN A 63 25.28 10.06 1.56
C GLN A 63 24.84 8.63 1.20
N LEU A 64 24.04 8.00 2.07
CA LEU A 64 23.55 6.64 1.87
C LEU A 64 22.10 6.61 1.40
N LEU A 65 21.75 5.50 0.74
CA LEU A 65 20.38 5.19 0.36
C LEU A 65 19.79 4.19 1.36
N GLU A 66 18.64 4.53 1.92
CA GLU A 66 17.83 3.61 2.69
C GLU A 66 16.77 2.98 1.78
N PHE A 67 16.78 1.65 1.70
CA PHE A 67 15.80 0.89 0.92
C PHE A 67 14.84 0.15 1.86
N ARG A 68 13.54 0.38 1.72
CA ARG A 68 12.50 -0.30 2.50
C ARG A 68 11.36 -0.78 1.60
N HIS A 69 10.90 -2.01 1.81
CA HIS A 69 9.78 -2.60 1.05
C HIS A 69 8.63 -2.96 2.00
N TYR A 70 7.44 -2.47 1.68
CA TYR A 70 6.25 -2.60 2.53
C TYR A 70 5.10 -3.28 1.78
N SER A 71 4.30 -4.05 2.53
CA SER A 71 2.96 -4.46 2.10
C SER A 71 1.97 -3.34 2.41
N ILE A 72 1.06 -3.09 1.47
CA ILE A 72 -0.04 -2.15 1.65
C ILE A 72 -1.29 -2.94 2.04
N LYS A 73 -1.93 -2.51 3.13
CA LYS A 73 -3.23 -3.01 3.58
C LYS A 73 -4.25 -1.89 3.46
N VAL A 74 -5.24 -2.08 2.60
CA VAL A 74 -6.38 -1.17 2.52
C VAL A 74 -7.24 -1.36 3.75
N VAL A 75 -7.55 -0.26 4.43
CA VAL A 75 -8.45 -0.23 5.59
C VAL A 75 -9.58 0.72 5.24
N PRO A 76 -10.85 0.26 5.24
CA PRO A 76 -11.97 1.15 4.99
C PRO A 76 -12.05 2.21 6.09
N VAL A 77 -12.23 3.46 5.67
CA VAL A 77 -12.42 4.64 6.53
C VAL A 77 -13.85 5.17 6.36
N GLY A 78 -14.38 5.87 7.36
CA GLY A 78 -15.73 6.45 7.31
C GLY A 78 -16.87 5.54 7.77
N LEU A 79 -16.56 4.32 8.22
CA LEU A 79 -17.55 3.41 8.82
C LEU A 79 -17.55 3.54 10.35
N SER A 80 -18.73 3.52 10.95
CA SER A 80 -18.86 3.44 12.42
C SER A 80 -18.21 2.14 12.93
N ARG A 81 -17.74 2.15 14.20
CA ARG A 81 -17.11 0.97 14.81
C ARG A 81 -18.02 -0.27 14.75
N GLY A 82 -19.33 -0.10 14.97
CA GLY A 82 -20.32 -1.17 14.89
C GLY A 82 -20.43 -1.76 13.48
N LEU A 83 -20.59 -0.90 12.47
CA LEU A 83 -20.69 -1.34 11.07
C LEU A 83 -19.40 -2.01 10.58
N ARG A 84 -18.24 -1.54 11.06
CA ARG A 84 -16.95 -2.16 10.74
C ARG A 84 -16.80 -3.56 11.34
N LYS A 85 -17.33 -3.80 12.56
CA LYS A 85 -17.37 -5.14 13.15
C LYS A 85 -18.29 -6.07 12.35
N LEU A 86 -19.49 -5.60 12.01
CA LEU A 86 -20.45 -6.35 11.21
C LEU A 86 -19.87 -6.79 9.85
N LEU A 87 -19.16 -5.89 9.15
CA LEU A 87 -18.56 -6.21 7.85
C LEU A 87 -17.30 -7.09 7.92
N GLN A 88 -16.67 -7.22 9.09
CA GLN A 88 -15.48 -8.07 9.28
C GLN A 88 -15.83 -9.49 9.71
N GLU A 89 -16.92 -9.64 10.46
CA GLU A 89 -17.51 -10.95 10.76
C GLU A 89 -18.04 -11.54 9.45
N LYS A 90 -17.78 -12.84 9.20
CA LYS A 90 -18.53 -13.57 8.17
C LYS A 90 -19.98 -13.50 8.60
N PHE A 91 -20.78 -12.65 7.96
CA PHE A 91 -22.21 -12.56 8.25
C PHE A 91 -22.79 -13.98 8.22
N PRO A 92 -23.34 -14.47 9.34
CA PRO A 92 -24.05 -15.74 9.33
C PRO A 92 -25.21 -15.64 8.33
N ASP A 93 -25.52 -16.75 7.68
CA ASP A 93 -26.65 -16.82 6.76
C ASP A 93 -27.96 -16.61 7.53
N LEU A 94 -28.48 -15.37 7.46
CA LEU A 94 -29.68 -14.93 8.17
C LEU A 94 -30.97 -15.54 7.60
N SER A 95 -30.92 -16.27 6.48
CA SER A 95 -32.09 -17.00 5.97
C SER A 95 -32.57 -18.10 6.93
N ARG A 96 -31.74 -18.46 7.92
CA ARG A 96 -32.04 -19.43 8.97
C ARG A 96 -32.24 -18.81 10.35
N ALA A 97 -32.14 -17.49 10.48
CA ALA A 97 -32.31 -16.79 11.74
C ALA A 97 -33.73 -16.18 11.79
N ASP A 98 -34.57 -16.69 12.69
CA ASP A 98 -35.94 -16.21 12.87
C ASP A 98 -36.01 -14.90 13.67
N ASP A 99 -34.94 -14.53 14.40
CA ASP A 99 -34.91 -13.33 15.23
C ASP A 99 -33.52 -12.65 15.29
N VAL A 100 -33.53 -11.32 15.30
CA VAL A 100 -32.34 -10.45 15.39
C VAL A 100 -31.69 -10.53 16.78
N SER A 101 -32.45 -10.98 17.79
CA SER A 101 -31.97 -11.25 19.14
C SER A 101 -30.86 -12.31 19.22
N GLU A 102 -30.74 -13.19 18.22
CA GLU A 102 -29.69 -14.22 18.15
C GLU A 102 -28.30 -13.65 17.80
N LEU A 103 -28.23 -12.35 17.46
CA LEU A 103 -26.99 -11.66 17.07
C LEU A 103 -26.39 -10.77 18.18
N LEU A 104 -26.99 -10.77 19.39
CA LEU A 104 -26.58 -9.91 20.53
C LEU A 104 -25.74 -10.64 21.57
#